data_AF-A0A9E7EX31-F1
#
_entry.id   AF-A0A9E7EX31-F1
#
_cell.length_a   1.000
_cell.length_b   1.000
_cell.length_c   1.000
_cell.angle_alpha   90.00
_cell.angle_beta   90.00
_cell.angle_gamma   90.00
#
_symmetry.space_group_name_H-M   'P 1'
#
loop_
_entity.id
_entity.type
_entity.pdbx_description
1 polymer ?
#
loop_
_entity_poly.entity_id
_entity_poly.type
_entity_poly.pdbx_seq_one_letter_code
_entity_poly.pdbx_strand_id
1 'polypeptide(L)'
;MGAVRGVLLDESVLLSDDGSGNPRLKPGAEVLLRRLRYSNLRVGFCHHEDLSAVKAIFLQNTARIYSFSCVSLDAPDAKYSFNQLLLDWGIARDNCFYVTSKRHDAFTHEIQNQGWLTDHPECCMIDPLNNIYPLLDRYNIQQLLLGLQELNMKDHCRLRAPHFLKIDNFHEPNLRDQLSEANLSFPIIVKPQIACGVGDAHSMALVFKFEDFKEICVPLPAILQEYVDHGSLIFKFYVLGNNVFHAVKKSMPNASFLKSSSEQAGSKPIIFDSLKSLPVATDDQFSVGRLQADIQSLDVDLIQEDTGDHVIVDLNYLPSFKEVPDTDAIPAFWTAIKSAHEARKTN
;
A
#
# COMPACT_ATOMS: atom_id res chain seq x y z
N MET A 1 -13.88 -30.01 -8.52
CA MET A 1 -12.90 -28.96 -8.83
C MET A 1 -13.14 -27.80 -7.88
N GLY A 2 -12.23 -27.56 -6.93
CA GLY A 2 -12.43 -26.53 -5.90
C GLY A 2 -12.11 -25.15 -6.44
N ALA A 3 -13.13 -24.42 -6.89
CA ALA A 3 -13.02 -22.98 -7.09
C ALA A 3 -13.00 -22.29 -5.72
N VAL A 4 -12.33 -21.15 -5.61
CA VAL A 4 -12.44 -20.28 -4.43
C VAL A 4 -13.90 -19.92 -4.22
N ARG A 5 -14.34 -20.05 -2.97
CA ARG A 5 -15.74 -19.85 -2.59
C ARG A 5 -15.92 -18.84 -1.47
N GLY A 6 -14.85 -18.35 -0.83
CA GLY A 6 -14.96 -17.27 0.14
C GLY A 6 -13.83 -16.25 0.19
N VAL A 7 -14.14 -15.07 0.74
CA VAL A 7 -13.20 -13.96 1.02
C VAL A 7 -13.50 -13.42 2.42
N LEU A 8 -12.50 -13.43 3.28
CA LEU A 8 -12.52 -12.90 4.63
C LEU A 8 -11.69 -11.60 4.65
N LEU A 9 -12.36 -10.48 4.89
CA LEU A 9 -11.76 -9.15 4.96
C LEU A 9 -11.57 -8.73 6.41
N ASP A 10 -10.33 -8.46 6.77
CA ASP A 10 -9.95 -7.89 8.05
C ASP A 10 -10.48 -6.46 8.22
N GLU A 11 -10.81 -6.08 9.44
CA GLU A 11 -11.32 -4.75 9.74
C GLU A 11 -10.31 -3.66 9.37
N SER A 12 -9.01 -3.99 9.41
CA SER A 12 -7.96 -3.06 9.03
C SER A 12 -8.08 -2.61 7.57
N VAL A 13 -8.56 -3.46 6.66
CA VAL A 13 -8.73 -3.13 5.24
C VAL A 13 -9.97 -2.26 5.02
N LEU A 14 -10.95 -2.38 5.91
CA LEU A 14 -12.26 -1.76 5.75
C LEU A 14 -12.39 -0.44 6.49
N LEU A 15 -11.84 -0.34 7.71
CA LEU A 15 -12.11 0.74 8.63
C LEU A 15 -10.98 1.77 8.68
N SER A 16 -11.37 3.02 8.83
CA SER A 16 -10.52 4.14 9.22
C SER A 16 -11.25 5.02 10.24
N ASP A 17 -10.53 5.99 10.80
CA ASP A 17 -11.07 6.96 11.74
C ASP A 17 -11.36 8.29 11.02
N ASP A 18 -12.43 8.98 11.42
CA ASP A 18 -12.74 10.32 10.92
C ASP A 18 -11.94 11.44 11.61
N GLY A 19 -11.07 11.08 12.56
CA GLY A 19 -10.25 11.99 13.35
C GLY A 19 -10.91 12.41 14.66
N SER A 20 -12.18 12.07 14.86
CA SER A 20 -12.94 12.26 16.10
C SER A 20 -13.18 10.96 16.88
N GLY A 21 -12.62 9.85 16.41
CA GLY A 21 -12.79 8.52 17.00
C GLY A 21 -13.94 7.72 16.38
N ASN A 22 -14.68 8.28 15.42
CA ASN A 22 -15.81 7.57 14.81
C ASN A 22 -15.33 6.70 13.64
N PRO A 23 -15.81 5.45 13.54
CA PRO A 23 -15.50 4.57 12.43
C PRO A 23 -16.10 5.09 11.12
N ARG A 24 -15.31 5.00 10.05
CA ARG A 24 -15.77 5.14 8.67
C ARG A 24 -15.09 4.12 7.77
N LEU A 25 -15.69 3.85 6.62
CA LEU A 25 -15.04 3.03 5.60
C LEU A 25 -13.83 3.77 5.00
N LYS A 26 -12.74 3.03 4.76
CA LYS A 26 -11.58 3.53 4.02
C LYS A 26 -12.00 3.96 2.61
N PRO A 27 -11.35 4.98 2.01
CA PRO A 27 -11.58 5.34 0.62
C PRO A 27 -11.43 4.11 -0.30
N GLY A 28 -12.44 3.85 -1.13
CA GLY A 28 -12.47 2.69 -2.03
C GLY A 28 -13.06 1.40 -1.43
N ALA A 29 -13.21 1.30 -0.10
CA ALA A 29 -13.78 0.10 0.53
C ALA A 29 -15.23 -0.13 0.10
N GLU A 30 -16.07 0.90 -0.02
CA GLU A 30 -17.45 0.75 -0.53
C GLU A 30 -17.50 0.14 -1.94
N VAL A 31 -16.58 0.56 -2.80
CA VAL A 31 -16.47 0.02 -4.17
C VAL A 31 -16.11 -1.47 -4.09
N LEU A 32 -15.10 -1.83 -3.29
CA LEU A 32 -14.72 -3.23 -3.06
C LEU A 32 -15.89 -4.07 -2.52
N LEU A 33 -16.59 -3.59 -1.50
CA LEU A 33 -17.73 -4.30 -0.88
C LEU A 33 -18.90 -4.48 -1.86
N ARG A 34 -19.20 -3.45 -2.65
CA ARG A 34 -20.22 -3.55 -3.70
C ARG A 34 -19.83 -4.59 -4.75
N ARG A 35 -18.56 -4.63 -5.16
CA ARG A 35 -18.04 -5.63 -6.12
C ARG A 35 -18.13 -7.05 -5.55
N LEU A 36 -17.75 -7.23 -4.29
CA LEU A 36 -17.80 -8.51 -3.59
C LEU A 36 -19.23 -9.04 -3.43
N ARG A 37 -20.21 -8.15 -3.24
CA ARG A 37 -21.62 -8.53 -3.06
C ARG A 37 -22.20 -9.28 -4.27
N TYR A 38 -21.72 -8.96 -5.47
CA TYR A 38 -22.19 -9.56 -6.72
C TYR A 38 -21.23 -10.63 -7.27
N SER A 39 -20.23 -11.05 -6.49
CA SER A 39 -19.17 -11.97 -6.93
C SER A 39 -19.54 -13.46 -6.89
N ASN A 40 -20.71 -13.82 -6.36
CA ASN A 40 -21.10 -15.19 -5.98
C ASN A 40 -20.19 -15.86 -4.93
N LEU A 41 -19.28 -15.11 -4.30
CA LEU A 41 -18.45 -15.61 -3.19
C LEU A 41 -19.16 -15.42 -1.85
N ARG A 42 -18.83 -16.29 -0.90
CA ARG A 42 -19.16 -16.06 0.51
C ARG A 42 -18.17 -15.03 1.07
N VAL A 43 -18.68 -13.85 1.43
CA VAL A 43 -17.83 -12.77 1.92
C VAL A 43 -18.11 -12.55 3.41
N GLY A 44 -17.02 -12.41 4.17
CA GLY A 44 -17.04 -12.26 5.61
C GLY A 44 -16.13 -11.12 6.01
N PHE A 45 -16.51 -10.40 7.05
CA PHE A 45 -15.63 -9.47 7.75
C PHE A 45 -15.10 -10.16 8.98
N CYS A 46 -13.86 -9.88 9.34
CA CYS A 46 -13.28 -10.31 10.59
C CYS A 46 -12.70 -9.14 11.37
N HIS A 47 -12.63 -9.28 12.69
CA HIS A 47 -11.94 -8.34 13.56
C HIS A 47 -11.29 -9.02 14.76
N HIS A 48 -10.34 -8.33 15.40
CA HIS A 48 -9.65 -8.78 16.62
C HIS A 48 -10.19 -8.06 17.89
N GLU A 49 -9.91 -8.58 19.09
CA GLU A 49 -10.40 -8.03 20.38
C GLU A 49 -9.99 -6.57 20.64
N ASP A 50 -8.88 -6.11 20.08
CA ASP A 50 -8.41 -4.72 20.24
C ASP A 50 -9.31 -3.70 19.50
N LEU A 51 -10.28 -4.17 18.71
CA LEU A 51 -11.24 -3.32 18.04
C LEU A 51 -12.25 -2.74 19.05
N SER A 52 -12.36 -1.41 19.09
CA SER A 52 -13.32 -0.75 19.98
C SER A 52 -14.76 -1.17 19.67
N ALA A 53 -15.61 -1.21 20.71
CA ALA A 53 -17.02 -1.60 20.57
C ALA A 53 -17.77 -0.78 19.50
N VAL A 54 -17.46 0.51 19.37
CA VAL A 54 -18.03 1.39 18.34
C VAL A 54 -17.63 0.91 16.93
N LYS A 55 -16.36 0.57 16.72
CA LYS A 55 -15.83 0.06 15.45
C LYS A 55 -16.42 -1.32 15.12
N ALA A 56 -16.53 -2.21 16.11
CA ALA A 56 -17.14 -3.54 15.94
C ALA A 56 -18.62 -3.45 15.53
N ILE A 57 -19.41 -2.59 16.20
CA ILE A 57 -20.82 -2.36 15.84
C ILE A 57 -20.94 -1.79 14.42
N PHE A 58 -20.08 -0.83 14.05
CA PHE A 58 -20.06 -0.27 12.71
C PHE A 58 -19.74 -1.35 11.65
N LEU A 59 -18.77 -2.21 11.91
CA LEU A 59 -18.38 -3.30 11.03
C LEU A 59 -19.53 -4.31 10.83
N GLN A 60 -20.20 -4.70 11.91
CA GLN A 60 -21.36 -5.60 11.87
C GLN A 60 -22.54 -5.00 11.09
N ASN A 61 -22.82 -3.72 11.29
CA ASN A 61 -23.86 -3.00 10.53
C ASN A 61 -23.51 -2.93 9.04
N THR A 62 -22.25 -2.68 8.72
CA THR A 62 -21.76 -2.68 7.34
C THR A 62 -21.91 -4.06 6.72
N ALA A 63 -21.50 -5.14 7.41
CA ALA A 63 -21.67 -6.51 6.93
C ALA A 63 -23.14 -6.80 6.61
N ARG A 64 -24.07 -6.36 7.46
CA ARG A 64 -25.51 -6.50 7.24
C ARG A 64 -25.99 -5.78 5.97
N ILE A 65 -25.53 -4.55 5.71
CA ILE A 65 -25.89 -3.78 4.50
C ILE A 65 -25.49 -4.53 3.22
N TYR A 66 -24.32 -5.15 3.20
CA TYR A 66 -23.81 -5.89 2.06
C TYR A 66 -24.20 -7.38 2.05
N SER A 67 -24.94 -7.84 3.06
CA SER A 67 -25.34 -9.25 3.24
C SER A 67 -24.15 -10.20 3.41
N PHE A 68 -23.14 -9.75 4.15
CA PHE A 68 -21.94 -10.50 4.51
C PHE A 68 -21.99 -10.99 5.95
N SER A 69 -21.16 -11.98 6.26
CA SER A 69 -20.95 -12.42 7.64
C SER A 69 -19.97 -11.49 8.35
N CYS A 70 -20.00 -11.45 9.68
CA CYS A 70 -19.02 -10.76 10.50
C CYS A 70 -18.61 -11.70 11.64
N VAL A 71 -17.31 -11.93 11.82
CA VAL A 71 -16.76 -12.87 12.79
C VAL A 71 -15.68 -12.20 13.63
N SER A 72 -15.53 -12.61 14.89
CA SER A 72 -14.45 -12.15 15.78
C SER A 72 -13.36 -13.22 15.81
N LEU A 73 -12.11 -12.87 15.49
CA LEU A 73 -10.96 -13.79 15.40
C LEU A 73 -10.31 -14.03 16.76
N ASP A 74 -11.11 -14.07 17.81
CA ASP A 74 -10.60 -14.25 19.15
C ASP A 74 -10.03 -15.66 19.30
N ALA A 75 -9.06 -15.82 20.19
CA ALA A 75 -8.63 -17.10 20.72
C ALA A 75 -9.29 -17.31 22.10
N PRO A 76 -10.54 -17.82 22.20
CA PRO A 76 -11.12 -18.16 23.47
C PRO A 76 -10.67 -19.57 23.83
N ASP A 77 -9.64 -19.65 24.67
CA ASP A 77 -8.94 -20.87 25.05
C ASP A 77 -8.28 -21.60 23.87
N ALA A 78 -7.30 -22.44 24.17
CA ALA A 78 -6.65 -23.34 23.21
C ALA A 78 -7.63 -24.39 22.56
N LYS A 79 -8.94 -24.12 22.52
CA LYS A 79 -10.01 -25.01 22.06
C LYS A 79 -10.82 -24.46 20.88
N TYR A 80 -10.84 -23.16 20.61
CA TYR A 80 -11.48 -22.58 19.42
C TYR A 80 -10.42 -22.06 18.46
N SER A 81 -9.92 -22.95 17.61
CA SER A 81 -8.98 -22.57 16.56
C SER A 81 -9.70 -21.78 15.45
N PHE A 82 -8.94 -20.97 14.69
CA PHE A 82 -9.39 -20.32 13.45
C PHE A 82 -10.15 -21.28 12.51
N ASN A 83 -9.82 -22.57 12.56
CA ASN A 83 -10.55 -23.63 11.86
C ASN A 83 -12.00 -23.74 12.31
N GLN A 84 -12.27 -23.78 13.61
CA GLN A 84 -13.64 -23.84 14.12
C GLN A 84 -14.45 -22.61 13.67
N LEU A 85 -13.82 -21.45 13.62
CA LEU A 85 -14.44 -20.22 13.10
C LEU A 85 -14.74 -20.27 11.59
N LEU A 86 -13.83 -20.80 10.77
CA LEU A 86 -14.08 -21.03 9.34
C LEU A 86 -15.14 -22.12 9.11
N LEU A 87 -15.17 -23.17 9.95
CA LEU A 87 -16.17 -24.23 9.95
C LEU A 87 -17.56 -23.66 10.30
N ASP A 88 -17.65 -22.82 11.33
CA ASP A 88 -18.87 -22.15 11.79
C ASP A 88 -19.37 -21.13 10.76
N TRP A 89 -18.44 -20.49 10.04
CA TRP A 89 -18.76 -19.67 8.86
C TRP A 89 -19.19 -20.51 7.64
N GLY A 90 -19.20 -21.85 7.78
CA GLY A 90 -19.67 -22.81 6.78
C GLY A 90 -18.74 -22.96 5.58
N ILE A 91 -17.47 -22.55 5.72
CA ILE A 91 -16.41 -22.70 4.72
C ILE A 91 -15.68 -24.04 4.90
N ALA A 92 -16.14 -24.89 5.81
CA ALA A 92 -15.73 -26.28 5.94
C ALA A 92 -15.60 -26.97 4.58
N ARG A 93 -14.37 -27.07 4.05
CA ARG A 93 -13.96 -27.68 2.76
C ARG A 93 -13.96 -26.78 1.51
N ASP A 94 -14.16 -25.48 1.64
CA ASP A 94 -14.16 -24.50 0.55
C ASP A 94 -12.97 -23.53 0.68
N ASN A 95 -12.30 -23.16 -0.42
CA ASN A 95 -11.11 -22.30 -0.33
C ASN A 95 -11.50 -20.84 -0.01
N CYS A 96 -10.83 -20.22 0.95
CA CYS A 96 -11.05 -18.82 1.37
C CYS A 96 -9.78 -17.98 1.31
N PHE A 97 -9.92 -16.71 0.92
CA PHE A 97 -8.87 -15.68 1.02
C PHE A 97 -8.99 -14.87 2.29
N TYR A 98 -7.87 -14.59 2.95
CA TYR A 98 -7.80 -13.63 4.06
C TYR A 98 -7.05 -12.38 3.60
N VAL A 99 -7.63 -11.20 3.83
CA VAL A 99 -7.08 -9.92 3.38
C VAL A 99 -6.93 -8.99 4.58
N THR A 100 -5.71 -8.51 4.85
CA THR A 100 -5.40 -7.59 5.96
C THR A 100 -4.50 -6.42 5.51
N SER A 101 -4.62 -5.28 6.18
CA SER A 101 -3.73 -4.12 6.03
C SER A 101 -2.98 -3.79 7.33
N LYS A 102 -2.96 -4.71 8.29
CA LYS A 102 -2.22 -4.61 9.56
C LYS A 102 -1.38 -5.85 9.76
N ARG A 103 -0.30 -5.68 10.52
CA ARG A 103 0.52 -6.79 11.00
C ARG A 103 -0.04 -7.27 12.33
N HIS A 104 -0.50 -8.51 12.37
CA HIS A 104 -0.95 -9.18 13.59
C HIS A 104 0.02 -10.32 13.93
N ASP A 105 1.07 -10.02 14.70
CA ASP A 105 2.13 -11.00 15.02
C ASP A 105 1.60 -12.23 15.76
N ALA A 106 0.67 -12.05 16.71
CA ALA A 106 0.04 -13.15 17.43
C ALA A 106 -0.75 -14.08 16.49
N PHE A 107 -1.57 -13.50 15.60
CA PHE A 107 -2.32 -14.24 14.59
C PHE A 107 -1.41 -14.94 13.57
N THR A 108 -0.31 -14.29 13.17
CA THR A 108 0.68 -14.88 12.26
C THR A 108 1.33 -16.11 12.90
N HIS A 109 1.74 -15.98 14.15
CA HIS A 109 2.34 -17.06 14.92
C HIS A 109 1.34 -18.20 15.16
N GLU A 110 0.06 -17.90 15.37
CA GLU A 110 -0.99 -18.90 15.51
C GLU A 110 -1.24 -19.67 14.21
N ILE A 111 -1.41 -18.98 13.08
CA ILE A 111 -1.55 -19.61 11.75
C ILE A 111 -0.33 -20.47 11.41
N GLN A 112 0.89 -20.00 11.71
CA GLN A 112 2.12 -20.72 11.42
C GLN A 112 2.34 -21.92 12.34
N ASN A 113 2.12 -21.78 13.65
CA ASN A 113 2.42 -22.84 14.63
C ASN A 113 1.34 -23.89 14.76
N GLN A 114 0.07 -23.56 14.50
CA GLN A 114 -0.99 -24.57 14.44
C GLN A 114 -1.00 -25.33 13.12
N GLY A 115 0.04 -25.16 12.29
CA GLY A 115 0.15 -25.88 11.03
C GLY A 115 -1.03 -25.61 10.11
N TRP A 116 -1.70 -24.45 10.18
CA TRP A 116 -2.93 -24.21 9.43
C TRP A 116 -2.77 -24.42 7.91
N LEU A 117 -1.68 -23.91 7.34
CA LEU A 117 -1.34 -24.13 5.93
C LEU A 117 -0.98 -25.60 5.63
N THR A 118 -0.61 -26.38 6.65
CA THR A 118 -0.24 -27.79 6.58
C THR A 118 -1.47 -28.71 6.76
N ASP A 119 -2.38 -28.36 7.67
CA ASP A 119 -3.58 -29.10 8.05
C ASP A 119 -4.76 -28.82 7.10
N HIS A 120 -4.72 -27.67 6.41
CA HIS A 120 -5.73 -27.25 5.42
C HIS A 120 -5.09 -26.80 4.10
N PRO A 121 -4.50 -27.73 3.31
CA PRO A 121 -3.90 -27.40 2.01
C PRO A 121 -4.90 -26.84 0.99
N GLU A 122 -6.21 -27.02 1.22
CA GLU A 122 -7.29 -26.40 0.44
C GLU A 122 -7.39 -24.88 0.64
N CYS A 123 -6.95 -24.36 1.79
CA CYS A 123 -6.98 -22.93 2.08
C CYS A 123 -5.79 -22.20 1.44
N CYS A 124 -6.05 -21.05 0.82
CA CYS A 124 -5.05 -20.29 0.07
C CYS A 124 -4.97 -18.85 0.58
N MET A 125 -3.80 -18.46 1.08
CA MET A 125 -3.53 -17.10 1.50
C MET A 125 -2.93 -16.33 0.32
N ILE A 126 -3.64 -15.29 -0.13
CA ILE A 126 -3.21 -14.42 -1.22
C ILE A 126 -3.37 -12.96 -0.78
N ASP A 127 -2.30 -12.16 -0.74
CA ASP A 127 -0.90 -12.59 -0.84
C ASP A 127 -0.41 -13.22 0.49
N PRO A 128 0.65 -14.04 0.47
CA PRO A 128 1.27 -14.52 1.71
C PRO A 128 1.71 -13.36 2.63
N LEU A 129 1.54 -13.50 3.95
CA LEU A 129 1.87 -12.44 4.92
C LEU A 129 3.34 -11.99 4.84
N ASN A 130 4.27 -12.90 4.50
CA ASN A 130 5.68 -12.57 4.28
C ASN A 130 5.90 -11.65 3.07
N ASN A 131 4.96 -11.61 2.11
CA ASN A 131 4.98 -10.67 0.99
C ASN A 131 4.28 -9.35 1.36
N ILE A 132 3.23 -9.41 2.19
CA ILE A 132 2.45 -8.22 2.60
C ILE A 132 3.20 -7.37 3.63
N TYR A 133 3.76 -7.98 4.69
CA TYR A 133 4.32 -7.25 5.82
C TYR A 133 5.47 -6.30 5.47
N PRO A 134 6.39 -6.65 4.56
CA PRO A 134 7.38 -5.68 4.08
C PRO A 134 6.77 -4.41 3.47
N LEU A 135 5.57 -4.49 2.89
CA LEU A 135 4.88 -3.36 2.26
C LEU A 135 4.19 -2.42 3.26
N LEU A 136 4.16 -2.77 4.54
CA LEU A 136 3.61 -1.92 5.61
C LEU A 136 4.67 -0.95 6.18
N ASP A 137 5.92 -1.08 5.76
CA ASP A 137 7.07 -0.33 6.24
C ASP A 137 7.87 0.24 5.06
N ARG A 138 7.97 1.57 4.98
CA ARG A 138 8.64 2.25 3.88
C ARG A 138 10.13 1.93 3.81
N TYR A 139 10.80 1.67 4.92
CA TYR A 139 12.20 1.23 4.87
C TYR A 139 12.30 -0.12 4.18
N ASN A 140 11.45 -1.09 4.57
CA ASN A 140 11.42 -2.40 3.92
C ASN A 140 11.03 -2.31 2.45
N ILE A 141 10.07 -1.45 2.09
CA ILE A 141 9.74 -1.15 0.68
C ILE A 141 10.99 -0.69 -0.07
N GLN A 142 11.73 0.29 0.47
CA GLN A 142 12.96 0.77 -0.18
C GLN A 142 14.00 -0.35 -0.32
N GLN A 143 14.16 -1.21 0.69
CA GLN A 143 15.07 -2.37 0.62
C GLN A 143 14.66 -3.36 -0.49
N LEU A 144 13.36 -3.65 -0.66
CA LEU A 144 12.87 -4.49 -1.76
C LEU A 144 13.16 -3.86 -3.12
N LEU A 145 12.96 -2.55 -3.25
CA LEU A 145 13.16 -1.81 -4.50
C LEU A 145 14.63 -1.76 -4.93
N LEU A 146 15.59 -1.96 -4.02
CA LEU A 146 17.01 -2.11 -4.41
C LEU A 146 17.22 -3.32 -5.33
N GLY A 147 16.41 -4.37 -5.20
CA GLY A 147 16.45 -5.55 -6.08
C GLY A 147 16.08 -5.27 -7.53
N LEU A 148 15.44 -4.13 -7.84
CA LEU A 148 15.12 -3.74 -9.22
C LEU A 148 16.36 -3.64 -10.12
N GLN A 149 17.53 -3.40 -9.51
CA GLN A 149 18.79 -3.35 -10.24
C GLN A 149 19.09 -4.64 -11.00
N GLU A 150 18.64 -5.79 -10.47
CA GLU A 150 18.83 -7.12 -11.07
C GLU A 150 17.97 -7.34 -12.31
N LEU A 151 16.89 -6.54 -12.46
CA LEU A 151 15.96 -6.61 -13.60
C LEU A 151 16.41 -5.74 -14.78
N ASN A 152 17.45 -4.93 -14.60
CA ASN A 152 17.92 -4.03 -15.65
C ASN A 152 18.57 -4.80 -16.80
N MET A 153 18.02 -4.59 -18.00
CA MET A 153 18.58 -5.12 -19.24
C MET A 153 19.41 -4.07 -19.96
N LYS A 154 20.47 -4.53 -20.63
CA LYS A 154 21.28 -3.68 -21.49
C LYS A 154 20.39 -3.11 -22.61
N ASP A 155 20.53 -1.82 -22.89
CA ASP A 155 19.77 -1.06 -23.90
C ASP A 155 18.31 -0.67 -23.55
N HIS A 156 17.87 -0.90 -22.31
CA HIS A 156 16.58 -0.41 -21.80
C HIS A 156 16.74 0.72 -20.78
N CYS A 157 15.68 1.52 -20.60
CA CYS A 157 15.60 2.49 -19.50
C CYS A 157 15.83 1.79 -18.16
N ARG A 158 16.70 2.33 -17.34
CA ARG A 158 17.06 1.73 -16.06
C ARG A 158 15.92 1.89 -15.06
N LEU A 159 15.47 0.77 -14.51
CA LEU A 159 14.54 0.69 -13.39
C LEU A 159 15.31 0.73 -12.07
N ARG A 160 14.92 1.61 -11.14
CA ARG A 160 15.61 1.75 -9.85
C ARG A 160 14.70 2.22 -8.71
N ALA A 161 15.16 1.97 -7.50
CA ALA A 161 14.72 2.70 -6.31
C ALA A 161 15.22 4.15 -6.35
N PRO A 162 14.50 5.10 -5.74
CA PRO A 162 15.05 6.41 -5.40
C PRO A 162 16.17 6.23 -4.38
N HIS A 163 17.14 7.16 -4.35
CA HIS A 163 18.07 7.21 -3.22
C HIS A 163 17.30 7.48 -1.93
N PHE A 164 17.69 6.86 -0.84
CA PHE A 164 16.99 7.00 0.44
C PHE A 164 17.93 6.82 1.64
N LEU A 165 17.51 7.39 2.77
CA LEU A 165 18.15 7.26 4.07
C LEU A 165 17.06 7.12 5.14
N LYS A 166 17.16 6.09 5.98
CA LYS A 166 16.35 6.00 7.20
C LYS A 166 17.01 6.84 8.28
N ILE A 167 16.19 7.61 8.99
CA ILE A 167 16.59 8.36 10.18
C ILE A 167 15.63 8.06 11.33
N ASP A 168 16.19 8.02 12.54
CA ASP A 168 15.41 7.93 13.78
C ASP A 168 15.30 9.31 14.48
N ASN A 169 16.04 10.32 14.00
CA ASN A 169 16.07 11.68 14.54
C ASN A 169 16.53 12.70 13.47
N PHE A 170 15.88 13.87 13.40
CA PHE A 170 16.26 14.97 12.49
C PHE A 170 17.49 15.76 12.95
N HIS A 171 17.93 15.57 14.19
CA HIS A 171 19.04 16.31 14.81
C HIS A 171 20.31 15.46 14.97
N GLU A 172 20.44 14.36 14.23
CA GLU A 172 21.65 13.55 14.21
C GLU A 172 22.87 14.40 13.77
N PRO A 173 23.96 14.45 14.56
CA PRO A 173 25.11 15.31 14.27
C PRO A 173 25.78 15.04 12.91
N ASN A 174 25.76 13.78 12.47
CA ASN A 174 26.35 13.30 11.22
C ASN A 174 25.35 13.25 10.06
N LEU A 175 24.14 13.80 10.21
CA LEU A 175 23.10 13.73 9.18
C LEU A 175 23.58 14.29 7.84
N ARG A 176 24.40 15.36 7.83
CA ARG A 176 24.97 15.92 6.59
C ARG A 176 25.84 14.91 5.84
N ASP A 177 26.69 14.20 6.56
CA ASP A 177 27.58 13.19 5.98
C ASP A 177 26.77 12.00 5.48
N GLN A 178 25.79 11.55 6.26
CA GLN A 178 24.88 10.46 5.88
C GLN A 178 24.05 10.80 4.62
N LEU A 179 23.59 12.05 4.48
CA LEU A 179 22.89 12.50 3.27
C LEU A 179 23.81 12.40 2.05
N SER A 180 25.07 12.81 2.19
CA SER A 180 26.06 12.72 1.12
C SER A 180 26.38 11.27 0.77
N GLU A 181 26.57 10.40 1.76
CA GLU A 181 26.83 8.96 1.58
C GLU A 181 25.64 8.24 0.92
N ALA A 182 24.43 8.67 1.22
CA ALA A 182 23.20 8.16 0.62
C ALA A 182 22.91 8.74 -0.78
N ASN A 183 23.77 9.62 -1.32
CA ASN A 183 23.56 10.35 -2.57
C ASN A 183 22.24 11.16 -2.60
N LEU A 184 21.86 11.75 -1.46
CA LEU A 184 20.67 12.59 -1.36
C LEU A 184 21.02 14.07 -1.57
N SER A 185 20.36 14.68 -2.56
CA SER A 185 20.43 16.11 -2.84
C SER A 185 19.07 16.78 -2.64
N PHE A 186 19.06 18.06 -2.26
CA PHE A 186 17.82 18.82 -2.13
C PHE A 186 17.18 19.14 -3.49
N PRO A 187 15.83 19.15 -3.60
CA PRO A 187 14.91 18.91 -2.49
C PRO A 187 14.79 17.42 -2.12
N ILE A 188 14.46 17.14 -0.85
CA ILE A 188 14.30 15.79 -0.31
C ILE A 188 12.86 15.64 0.17
N ILE A 189 12.19 14.55 -0.22
CA ILE A 189 10.88 14.21 0.31
C ILE A 189 11.04 13.35 1.58
N VAL A 190 10.38 13.78 2.66
CA VAL A 190 10.41 13.15 3.97
C VAL A 190 9.10 12.42 4.19
N LYS A 191 9.17 11.11 4.43
CA LYS A 191 8.00 10.23 4.63
C LYS A 191 8.13 9.51 5.98
N PRO A 192 7.06 9.32 6.77
CA PRO A 192 7.10 8.43 7.94
C PRO A 192 7.57 7.02 7.55
N GLN A 193 8.26 6.30 8.44
CA GLN A 193 8.64 4.91 8.16
C GLN A 193 7.39 4.02 8.03
N ILE A 194 6.34 4.27 8.82
CA ILE A 194 5.08 3.53 8.70
C ILE A 194 4.40 3.90 7.38
N ALA A 195 4.15 2.90 6.52
CA ALA A 195 3.60 3.12 5.18
C ALA A 195 2.06 3.15 5.16
N CYS A 196 1.41 2.40 6.06
CA CYS A 196 -0.04 2.22 6.07
C CYS A 196 -0.57 1.98 7.50
N GLY A 197 -1.87 2.18 7.70
CA GLY A 197 -2.59 1.70 8.89
C GLY A 197 -2.74 2.70 10.05
N VAL A 198 -2.06 3.85 10.00
CA VAL A 198 -2.13 4.92 11.02
C VAL A 198 -2.40 6.28 10.37
N GLY A 199 -3.08 7.18 11.10
CA GLY A 199 -3.56 8.45 10.55
C GLY A 199 -2.45 9.44 10.14
N ASP A 200 -1.26 9.30 10.70
CA ASP A 200 -0.09 10.14 10.47
C ASP A 200 0.91 9.54 9.46
N ALA A 201 0.67 8.31 8.97
CA ALA A 201 1.50 7.65 7.94
C ALA A 201 1.62 8.46 6.63
N HIS A 202 0.73 9.45 6.43
CA HIS A 202 0.63 10.28 5.25
C HIS A 202 1.11 11.72 5.47
N SER A 203 1.55 12.07 6.68
CA SER A 203 2.13 13.38 7.01
C SER A 203 3.55 13.46 6.46
N MET A 204 3.73 14.17 5.35
CA MET A 204 4.98 14.26 4.61
C MET A 204 5.47 15.70 4.56
N ALA A 205 6.75 15.86 4.24
CA ALA A 205 7.33 17.16 3.96
C ALA A 205 8.28 17.11 2.77
N LEU A 206 8.41 18.23 2.06
CA LEU A 206 9.47 18.47 1.10
C LEU A 206 10.39 19.55 1.68
N VAL A 207 11.66 19.19 1.85
CA VAL A 207 12.70 20.09 2.37
C VAL A 207 13.61 20.55 1.23
N PHE A 208 14.00 21.82 1.23
CA PHE A 208 14.82 22.45 0.18
C PHE A 208 16.25 22.77 0.63
N LYS A 209 16.48 22.81 1.95
CA LYS A 209 17.78 23.05 2.58
C LYS A 209 17.86 22.32 3.92
N PHE A 210 19.06 22.17 4.45
CA PHE A 210 19.30 21.41 5.67
C PHE A 210 18.60 22.00 6.90
N GLU A 211 18.45 23.32 6.95
CA GLU A 211 17.83 24.01 8.08
C GLU A 211 16.34 23.70 8.20
N ASP A 212 15.68 23.29 7.09
CA ASP A 212 14.26 22.96 7.06
C ASP A 212 13.91 21.73 7.91
N PHE A 213 14.86 20.84 8.18
CA PHE A 213 14.64 19.68 9.07
C PHE A 213 14.21 20.08 10.49
N LYS A 214 14.53 21.32 10.92
CA LYS A 214 14.12 21.86 12.22
C LYS A 214 12.68 22.38 12.22
N GLU A 215 12.08 22.57 11.04
CA GLU A 215 10.76 23.18 10.87
C GLU A 215 9.66 22.16 10.56
N ILE A 216 10.02 20.90 10.29
CA ILE A 216 9.08 19.84 9.96
C ILE A 216 8.71 18.99 11.19
N CYS A 217 7.47 18.48 11.20
CA CYS A 217 6.94 17.58 12.23
C CYS A 217 6.49 16.25 11.62
N VAL A 218 7.31 15.65 10.75
CA VAL A 218 7.03 14.32 10.20
C VAL A 218 7.30 13.27 11.28
N PRO A 219 6.37 12.33 11.54
CA PRO A 219 6.59 11.25 12.52
C PRO A 219 7.89 10.48 12.29
N LEU A 220 8.60 10.20 13.39
CA LEU A 220 9.83 9.40 13.40
C LEU A 220 9.54 7.96 13.86
N PRO A 221 10.29 6.95 13.37
CA PRO A 221 11.35 7.07 12.36
C PRO A 221 10.82 7.50 10.98
N ALA A 222 11.70 8.10 10.16
CA ALA A 222 11.34 8.63 8.85
C ALA A 222 12.32 8.18 7.75
N ILE A 223 11.84 8.22 6.52
CA ILE A 223 12.61 7.99 5.30
C ILE A 223 12.81 9.33 4.60
N LEU A 224 14.06 9.73 4.47
CA LEU A 224 14.51 10.77 3.56
C LEU A 224 14.68 10.13 2.19
N GLN A 225 13.97 10.63 1.18
CA GLN A 225 13.97 10.05 -0.16
C GLN A 225 14.28 11.15 -1.19
N GLU A 226 15.03 10.76 -2.23
CA GLU A 226 15.29 11.58 -3.41
C GLU A 226 13.98 12.12 -3.99
N TYR A 227 13.91 13.44 -4.20
CA TYR A 227 12.88 14.02 -5.04
C TYR A 227 13.35 13.98 -6.49
N VAL A 228 12.62 13.28 -7.35
CA VAL A 228 12.96 13.11 -8.77
C VAL A 228 12.01 13.98 -9.59
N ASP A 229 12.56 14.84 -10.45
CA ASP A 229 11.77 15.61 -11.41
C ASP A 229 11.10 14.69 -12.44
N HIS A 230 9.87 15.00 -12.80
CA HIS A 230 8.99 14.04 -13.47
C HIS A 230 7.90 14.63 -14.35
N GLY A 231 8.14 15.85 -14.87
CA GLY A 231 7.18 16.54 -15.73
C GLY A 231 5.81 16.75 -15.08
N SER A 232 5.73 16.68 -13.74
CA SER A 232 4.49 16.70 -12.98
C SER A 232 3.51 15.56 -13.26
N LEU A 233 3.99 14.42 -13.76
CA LEU A 233 3.18 13.24 -14.07
C LEU A 233 3.67 12.00 -13.32
N ILE A 234 2.74 11.29 -12.70
CA ILE A 234 3.01 10.01 -12.04
C ILE A 234 2.22 8.91 -12.73
N PHE A 235 2.91 7.81 -13.03
CA PHE A 235 2.30 6.60 -13.55
C PHE A 235 1.94 5.72 -12.36
N LYS A 236 0.65 5.39 -12.22
CA LYS A 236 0.17 4.40 -11.25
C LYS A 236 -0.10 3.10 -11.98
N PHE A 237 0.68 2.08 -11.70
CA PHE A 237 0.41 0.73 -12.18
C PHE A 237 -0.49 -0.03 -11.18
N TYR A 238 -1.30 -0.94 -11.71
CA TYR A 238 -2.31 -1.75 -11.00
C TYR A 238 -2.20 -3.22 -11.43
N VAL A 239 -2.00 -4.15 -10.50
CA VAL A 239 -1.52 -5.51 -10.77
C VAL A 239 -2.38 -6.51 -10.05
N LEU A 240 -2.97 -7.38 -10.85
CA LEU A 240 -3.89 -8.41 -10.42
C LEU A 240 -3.46 -9.71 -11.07
N GLY A 241 -2.64 -10.47 -10.34
CA GLY A 241 -1.98 -11.66 -10.87
C GLY A 241 -1.10 -11.30 -12.06
N ASN A 242 -1.41 -11.83 -13.24
CA ASN A 242 -0.67 -11.55 -14.47
C ASN A 242 -1.17 -10.32 -15.23
N ASN A 243 -2.25 -9.68 -14.79
CA ASN A 243 -2.80 -8.50 -15.46
C ASN A 243 -2.18 -7.24 -14.88
N VAL A 244 -1.80 -6.31 -15.76
CA VAL A 244 -1.24 -5.01 -15.42
C VAL A 244 -2.10 -3.93 -16.08
N PHE A 245 -2.60 -3.00 -15.29
CA PHE A 245 -3.27 -1.79 -15.74
C PHE A 245 -2.41 -0.59 -15.34
N HIS A 246 -2.64 0.56 -15.97
CA HIS A 246 -1.97 1.79 -15.58
C HIS A 246 -2.89 2.99 -15.73
N ALA A 247 -2.61 4.03 -14.95
CA ALA A 247 -3.22 5.34 -15.06
C ALA A 247 -2.14 6.43 -14.93
N VAL A 248 -2.24 7.46 -15.76
CA VAL A 248 -1.37 8.64 -15.67
C VAL A 248 -2.09 9.73 -14.88
N LYS A 249 -1.42 10.30 -13.89
CA LYS A 249 -2.01 11.31 -13.02
C LYS A 249 -1.13 12.53 -12.91
N LYS A 250 -1.76 13.70 -12.75
CA LYS A 250 -1.06 14.91 -12.31
C LYS A 250 -0.43 14.66 -10.93
N SER A 251 0.81 15.08 -10.79
CA SER A 251 1.68 14.90 -9.63
C SER A 251 2.29 16.24 -9.20
N MET A 252 3.29 16.20 -8.32
CA MET A 252 4.02 17.37 -7.87
C MET A 252 4.86 18.00 -9.00
N PRO A 253 4.93 19.34 -9.08
CA PRO A 253 5.80 20.04 -10.02
C PRO A 253 7.28 19.72 -9.85
N ASN A 254 8.09 19.89 -10.88
CA ASN A 254 9.54 19.78 -10.76
C ASN A 254 10.13 20.71 -9.68
N ALA A 255 11.28 20.30 -9.15
CA ALA A 255 12.00 20.92 -8.05
C ALA A 255 12.25 22.41 -8.25
N SER A 256 12.52 22.85 -9.48
CA SER A 256 12.71 24.26 -9.82
C SER A 256 11.48 25.11 -9.50
N PHE A 257 10.28 24.66 -9.92
CA PHE A 257 9.01 25.33 -9.62
C PHE A 257 8.68 25.30 -8.13
N LEU A 258 8.87 24.15 -7.49
CA LEU A 258 8.63 23.98 -6.06
C LEU A 258 9.55 24.89 -5.22
N LYS A 259 10.82 25.01 -5.61
CA LYS A 259 11.79 25.89 -4.95
C LYS A 259 11.41 27.35 -5.12
N SER A 260 11.06 27.80 -6.32
CA SER A 260 10.58 29.17 -6.53
C SER A 260 9.32 29.48 -5.75
N SER A 261 8.37 28.54 -5.66
CA SER A 261 7.17 28.70 -4.84
C SER A 261 7.50 28.76 -3.35
N SER A 262 8.44 27.95 -2.86
CA SER A 262 8.92 27.99 -1.48
C SER A 262 9.60 29.33 -1.17
N GLU A 263 10.48 29.80 -2.05
CA GLU A 263 11.19 31.08 -1.91
C GLU A 263 10.22 32.27 -1.79
N GLN A 264 9.17 32.29 -2.62
CA GLN A 264 8.09 33.30 -2.53
C GLN A 264 7.30 33.20 -1.23
N ALA A 265 7.14 32.01 -0.67
CA ALA A 265 6.47 31.75 0.61
C ALA A 265 7.40 31.90 1.84
N GLY A 266 8.58 32.51 1.67
CA GLY A 266 9.54 32.75 2.75
C GLY A 266 10.59 31.66 2.93
N SER A 267 10.86 30.86 1.90
CA SER A 267 11.86 29.78 1.87
C SER A 267 11.67 28.73 2.97
N LYS A 268 10.43 28.24 3.11
CA LYS A 268 10.02 27.22 4.08
C LYS A 268 9.82 25.84 3.43
N PRO A 269 9.93 24.74 4.18
CA PRO A 269 9.53 23.44 3.68
C PRO A 269 8.03 23.40 3.32
N ILE A 270 7.67 22.52 2.39
CA ILE A 270 6.27 22.25 2.05
C ILE A 270 5.81 21.06 2.90
N ILE A 271 4.86 21.28 3.81
CA ILE A 271 4.27 20.23 4.64
C ILE A 271 2.89 19.87 4.08
N PHE A 272 2.60 18.58 3.92
CA PHE A 272 1.36 18.13 3.31
C PHE A 272 0.93 16.74 3.78
N ASP A 273 -0.36 16.44 3.63
CA ASP A 273 -0.93 15.11 3.87
C ASP A 273 -1.27 14.48 2.51
N SER A 274 -0.53 13.44 2.15
CA SER A 274 -0.63 12.80 0.82
C SER A 274 -2.01 12.22 0.48
N LEU A 275 -2.89 12.00 1.48
CA LEU A 275 -4.28 11.58 1.24
C LEU A 275 -5.25 12.75 1.08
N LYS A 276 -4.95 13.91 1.67
CA LYS A 276 -5.85 15.07 1.67
C LYS A 276 -5.53 16.06 0.57
N SER A 277 -4.25 16.36 0.40
CA SER A 277 -3.79 17.41 -0.52
C SER A 277 -2.34 17.15 -0.92
N LEU A 278 -2.12 16.90 -2.20
CA LEU A 278 -0.80 16.94 -2.80
C LEU A 278 -0.59 18.33 -3.41
N PRO A 279 0.62 18.92 -3.35
CA PRO A 279 0.96 20.10 -4.14
C PRO A 279 0.97 19.71 -5.62
N VAL A 280 -0.19 19.71 -6.29
CA VAL A 280 -0.33 19.28 -7.68
C VAL A 280 0.02 20.43 -8.62
N ALA A 281 0.69 20.13 -9.73
CA ALA A 281 1.03 21.11 -10.75
C ALA A 281 -0.19 21.78 -11.40
N THR A 282 -0.05 23.07 -11.69
CA THR A 282 -1.00 23.84 -12.50
C THR A 282 -0.77 23.59 -13.99
N ASP A 283 -1.75 23.90 -14.83
CA ASP A 283 -1.71 23.65 -16.29
C ASP A 283 -0.50 24.29 -17.00
N ASP A 284 0.12 25.30 -16.40
CA ASP A 284 1.28 26.01 -16.94
C ASP A 284 2.63 25.33 -16.59
N GLN A 285 2.63 24.30 -15.73
CA GLN A 285 3.83 23.65 -15.18
C GLN A 285 4.11 22.28 -15.81
N PHE A 286 3.42 21.94 -16.91
CA PHE A 286 3.60 20.66 -17.61
C PHE A 286 4.65 20.75 -18.71
N SER A 287 5.69 19.92 -18.60
CA SER A 287 6.60 19.62 -19.71
C SER A 287 5.97 18.52 -20.57
N VAL A 288 5.33 18.86 -21.70
CA VAL A 288 4.79 17.84 -22.63
C VAL A 288 5.93 17.25 -23.47
N GLY A 289 6.78 16.45 -22.82
CA GLY A 289 7.80 15.61 -23.44
C GLY A 289 7.26 14.20 -23.68
N ARG A 290 7.55 13.61 -24.85
CA ARG A 290 7.03 12.32 -25.33
C ARG A 290 7.17 11.17 -24.30
N LEU A 291 6.09 10.81 -23.62
CA LEU A 291 6.02 9.61 -22.80
C LEU A 291 5.46 8.45 -23.62
N GLN A 292 6.34 7.63 -24.16
CA GLN A 292 6.01 6.33 -24.72
C GLN A 292 6.91 5.30 -24.03
N ALA A 293 6.42 4.73 -22.93
CA ALA A 293 7.14 3.71 -22.17
C ALA A 293 6.36 2.39 -22.27
N ASP A 294 6.94 1.41 -22.95
CA ASP A 294 6.53 0.01 -22.87
C ASP A 294 7.02 -0.53 -21.52
N ILE A 295 6.14 -0.60 -20.52
CA ILE A 295 6.47 -1.15 -19.20
C ILE A 295 5.46 -2.23 -18.84
N GLN A 296 5.97 -3.44 -18.59
CA GLN A 296 5.23 -4.55 -18.00
C GLN A 296 5.61 -4.70 -16.52
N SER A 297 4.59 -4.73 -15.66
CA SER A 297 4.54 -5.26 -14.27
C SER A 297 4.85 -4.36 -13.04
N LEU A 298 4.09 -4.68 -11.97
CA LEU A 298 3.95 -4.17 -10.58
C LEU A 298 3.26 -2.81 -10.30
N ASP A 299 2.57 -2.71 -9.14
CA ASP A 299 1.87 -1.51 -8.60
C ASP A 299 2.82 -0.48 -8.08
N VAL A 300 3.30 0.30 -9.04
CA VAL A 300 4.45 1.16 -8.91
C VAL A 300 3.99 2.56 -9.23
N ASP A 301 4.30 3.49 -8.34
CA ASP A 301 4.29 4.91 -8.69
C ASP A 301 5.62 5.21 -9.40
N LEU A 302 5.57 5.42 -10.72
CA LEU A 302 6.73 5.64 -11.58
C LEU A 302 6.83 7.09 -12.04
N ILE A 303 8.06 7.58 -12.04
CA ILE A 303 8.43 8.98 -12.31
C ILE A 303 9.61 9.00 -13.28
N GLN A 304 9.59 9.93 -14.24
CA GLN A 304 10.63 10.08 -15.27
C GLN A 304 10.84 11.56 -15.67
N GLU A 305 12.06 12.08 -15.48
CA GLU A 305 12.65 13.17 -16.29
C GLU A 305 14.19 13.19 -16.16
N ASP A 306 14.87 13.82 -17.14
CA ASP A 306 16.32 14.06 -17.30
C ASP A 306 17.28 12.87 -17.43
N THR A 307 17.12 11.79 -16.67
CA THR A 307 18.08 10.65 -16.68
C THR A 307 17.71 9.55 -17.67
N GLY A 308 16.42 9.45 -18.03
CA GLY A 308 15.86 8.29 -18.73
C GLY A 308 15.58 7.09 -17.82
N ASP A 309 15.88 7.19 -16.51
CA ASP A 309 15.55 6.16 -15.53
C ASP A 309 14.04 6.16 -15.23
N HIS A 310 13.53 4.97 -14.93
CA HIS A 310 12.23 4.75 -14.33
C HIS A 310 12.41 4.55 -12.81
N VAL A 311 11.90 5.48 -12.00
CA VAL A 311 12.07 5.44 -10.55
C VAL A 311 10.77 5.03 -9.87
N ILE A 312 10.81 3.96 -9.08
CA ILE A 312 9.66 3.47 -8.30
C ILE A 312 9.64 4.15 -6.93
N VAL A 313 8.70 5.07 -6.70
CA VAL A 313 8.71 5.92 -5.49
C VAL A 313 7.79 5.41 -4.35
N ASP A 314 6.86 4.52 -4.67
CA ASP A 314 5.91 3.92 -3.73
C ASP A 314 5.42 2.55 -4.22
N LEU A 315 5.12 1.65 -3.27
CA LEU A 315 4.50 0.34 -3.50
C LEU A 315 3.36 0.17 -2.48
N ASN A 316 2.18 -0.22 -2.95
CA ASN A 316 1.01 -0.39 -2.10
C ASN A 316 0.44 -1.81 -2.21
N TYR A 317 0.10 -2.40 -1.08
CA TYR A 317 -0.67 -3.65 -1.06
C TYR A 317 -2.17 -3.35 -1.19
N LEU A 318 -2.82 -4.01 -2.14
CA LEU A 318 -4.26 -3.89 -2.43
C LEU A 318 -4.76 -2.43 -2.48
N PRO A 319 -4.29 -1.62 -3.45
CA PRO A 319 -4.74 -0.25 -3.59
C PRO A 319 -6.22 -0.18 -4.00
N SER A 320 -6.78 1.03 -4.09
CA SER A 320 -8.22 1.22 -4.37
C SER A 320 -8.69 0.80 -5.78
N PHE A 321 -7.78 0.62 -6.74
CA PHE A 321 -8.08 0.40 -8.17
C PHE A 321 -9.09 1.41 -8.77
N LYS A 322 -9.20 2.62 -8.20
CA LYS A 322 -10.25 3.59 -8.57
C LYS A 322 -10.11 4.14 -9.99
N GLU A 323 -8.89 4.08 -10.55
CA GLU A 323 -8.61 4.48 -11.93
C GLU A 323 -8.77 3.33 -12.95
N VAL A 324 -9.06 2.10 -12.51
CA VAL A 324 -9.26 0.95 -13.40
C VAL A 324 -10.77 0.65 -13.51
N PRO A 325 -11.34 0.58 -14.72
CA PRO A 325 -12.76 0.25 -14.90
C PRO A 325 -13.14 -1.09 -14.26
N ASP A 326 -14.31 -1.14 -13.65
CA ASP A 326 -14.87 -2.36 -13.04
C ASP A 326 -14.97 -3.53 -14.03
N THR A 327 -15.24 -3.23 -15.30
CA THR A 327 -15.29 -4.23 -16.38
C THR A 327 -13.97 -4.97 -16.59
N ASP A 328 -12.86 -4.39 -16.16
CA ASP A 328 -11.52 -4.93 -16.35
C ASP A 328 -10.91 -5.43 -15.03
N ALA A 329 -11.00 -4.60 -13.96
CA ALA A 329 -10.44 -4.93 -12.65
C ALA A 329 -11.10 -6.16 -12.02
N ILE A 330 -12.43 -6.29 -12.12
CA ILE A 330 -13.16 -7.38 -11.46
C ILE A 330 -12.81 -8.73 -12.10
N PRO A 331 -12.88 -8.93 -13.44
CA PRO A 331 -12.46 -10.19 -14.04
C PRO A 331 -10.98 -10.51 -13.78
N ALA A 332 -10.10 -9.51 -13.79
CA ALA A 332 -8.68 -9.70 -13.52
C ALA A 332 -8.41 -10.14 -12.08
N PHE A 333 -9.06 -9.52 -11.09
CA PHE A 333 -9.00 -9.93 -9.69
C PHE A 333 -9.42 -11.40 -9.53
N TRP A 334 -10.52 -11.81 -10.18
CA TRP A 334 -10.98 -13.19 -10.17
C TRP A 334 -10.01 -14.16 -10.85
N THR A 335 -9.40 -13.73 -11.95
CA THR A 335 -8.41 -14.54 -12.66
C THR A 335 -7.16 -14.74 -11.82
N ALA A 336 -6.69 -13.70 -11.14
CA ALA A 336 -5.53 -13.76 -10.24
C ALA A 336 -5.78 -14.76 -9.10
N ILE A 337 -6.93 -14.63 -8.44
CA ILE A 337 -7.41 -15.51 -7.39
C ILE A 337 -7.43 -16.99 -7.83
N LYS A 338 -8.00 -17.28 -9.00
CA LYS A 338 -8.09 -18.66 -9.52
C LYS A 338 -6.71 -19.21 -9.86
N SER A 339 -5.90 -18.41 -10.54
CA SER A 339 -4.57 -18.83 -11.02
C SER A 339 -3.63 -19.15 -9.87
N ALA A 340 -3.61 -18.31 -8.84
CA ALA A 340 -2.77 -18.53 -7.66
C ALA A 340 -3.24 -19.74 -6.84
N HIS A 341 -4.54 -20.04 -6.81
CA HIS A 341 -5.04 -21.28 -6.24
C HIS A 341 -4.57 -22.51 -7.04
N GLU A 342 -4.64 -22.47 -8.38
CA GLU A 342 -4.22 -23.57 -9.25
C GLU A 342 -2.71 -23.83 -9.16
N ALA A 343 -1.88 -22.78 -9.17
CA ALA A 343 -0.43 -22.89 -9.06
C ALA A 343 0.04 -23.61 -7.79
N ARG A 344 -0.72 -23.51 -6.70
CA ARG A 344 -0.42 -24.18 -5.42
C ARG A 344 -0.80 -25.67 -5.42
N LYS A 345 -1.63 -26.14 -6.35
CA LYS A 345 -1.95 -27.57 -6.49
C LYS A 345 -0.90 -28.33 -7.30
N THR A 346 -0.12 -27.61 -8.09
CA THR A 346 0.93 -28.17 -8.96
C THR A 346 2.32 -28.18 -8.32
N ASN A 347 2.50 -27.46 -7.22
CA ASN A 347 3.67 -27.50 -6.34
C ASN A 347 3.37 -28.32 -5.09
#